data_AF-A0A954XSD9-F1
#
_entry.id   AF-A0A954XSD9-F1
#
_cell.length_a   1.000
_cell.length_b   1.000
_cell.length_c   1.000
_cell.angle_alpha   90.00
_cell.angle_beta   90.00
_cell.angle_gamma   90.00
#
_symmetry.space_group_name_H-M   'P 1'
#
loop_
_entity.id
_entity.type
_entity.pdbx_description
1 polymer ?
#
loop_
_entity_poly.entity_id
_entity_poly.type
_entity_poly.pdbx_seq_one_letter_code
_entity_poly.pdbx_strand_id
1 'polypeptide(L)' 'GIAQQIERWRQVGDWQKIQCMELLYVVGLGNKFVATELGLSEQQVANFKSDFLDRLRKSVRGSRLNEDVFPELYE' A
#
# COMPACT_ATOMS: atom_id res chain seq x y z
N GLY A 1 0.70 -4.67 10.69
CA GLY A 1 1.61 -3.59 10.26
C GLY A 1 2.07 -3.80 8.82
N ILE A 2 2.85 -2.87 8.27
CA ILE A 2 3.34 -2.91 6.88
C ILE A 2 4.19 -4.17 6.62
N ALA A 3 5.08 -4.52 7.55
CA ALA A 3 5.94 -5.69 7.45
C ALA A 3 5.13 -6.99 7.25
N GLN A 4 4.03 -7.19 7.98
CA GLN A 4 3.17 -8.36 7.78
C GLN A 4 2.46 -8.38 6.42
N GLN A 5 2.12 -7.22 5.86
CA GLN A 5 1.51 -7.15 4.52
C GLN A 5 2.50 -7.56 3.43
N ILE A 6 3.73 -7.02 3.50
CA ILE A 6 4.82 -7.38 2.58
C ILE A 6 5.11 -8.88 2.68
N GLU A 7 5.24 -9.41 3.90
CA GLU A 7 5.54 -10.82 4.12
C GLU A 7 4.45 -11.74 3.56
N ARG A 8 3.17 -11.38 3.76
CA ARG A 8 2.05 -12.12 3.16
C ARG A 8 2.15 -12.18 1.63
N TRP A 9 2.49 -11.07 0.98
CA TRP A 9 2.65 -11.05 -0.48
C TRP A 9 3.83 -11.89 -0.95
N ARG A 10 4.95 -11.88 -0.21
CA ARG A 10 6.09 -12.76 -0.50
C ARG A 10 5.70 -14.23 -0.42
N GLN A 11 4.97 -14.62 0.62
CA GLN A 11 4.54 -16.01 0.84
C GLN A 11 3.63 -16.54 -0.27
N VAL A 12 2.77 -15.70 -0.85
CA VAL A 12 1.88 -16.09 -1.94
C VAL A 12 2.46 -15.80 -3.33
N GLY A 13 3.71 -15.31 -3.41
CA GLY A 13 4.39 -14.99 -4.67
C GLY A 13 3.90 -13.74 -5.39
N ASP A 14 3.20 -12.84 -4.69
CA ASP A 14 2.65 -11.60 -5.24
C ASP A 14 3.71 -10.48 -5.29
N TRP A 15 4.78 -10.73 -6.03
CA TRP A 15 5.92 -9.81 -6.19
C TRP A 15 5.53 -8.54 -6.92
N GLN A 16 4.56 -8.62 -7.84
CA GLN A 16 4.10 -7.47 -8.63
C GLN A 16 3.45 -6.40 -7.74
N LYS A 17 2.70 -6.79 -6.69
CA LYS A 17 2.21 -5.83 -5.68
C LYS A 17 3.33 -5.18 -4.88
N ILE A 18 4.36 -5.93 -4.52
CA ILE A 18 5.51 -5.40 -3.78
C ILE A 18 6.23 -4.34 -4.62
N GLN A 19 6.53 -4.66 -5.88
CA GLN A 19 7.14 -3.70 -6.82
C GLN A 19 6.25 -2.47 -7.04
N CYS A 20 4.93 -2.66 -7.16
CA CYS A 20 3.98 -1.56 -7.29
C CYS A 20 4.04 -0.61 -6.08
N MET A 21 4.07 -1.14 -4.85
CA MET A 21 4.15 -0.31 -3.65
C MET A 21 5.50 0.41 -3.53
N GLU A 22 6.60 -0.23 -3.90
CA GLU A 22 7.93 0.38 -3.90
C GLU A 22 8.00 1.57 -4.87
N LEU A 23 7.54 1.38 -6.11
CA LEU A 23 7.51 2.45 -7.11
C LEU A 23 6.59 3.61 -6.69
N LEU A 24 5.44 3.33 -6.08
CA LEU A 24 4.49 4.36 -5.65
C LEU A 24 4.96 5.15 -4.42
N TYR A 25 5.51 4.48 -3.40
CA TYR A 25 5.73 5.09 -2.07
C TYR A 25 7.20 5.31 -1.72
N VAL A 26 8.12 4.49 -2.23
CA VAL A 26 9.56 4.61 -1.96
C VAL A 26 10.21 5.46 -3.03
N VAL A 27 9.96 5.15 -4.30
CA VAL A 27 10.48 5.94 -5.44
C VAL A 27 9.64 7.20 -5.66
N GLY A 28 8.33 7.15 -5.40
CA GLY A 28 7.42 8.29 -5.54
C GLY A 28 6.91 8.52 -6.97
N LEU A 29 6.83 7.47 -7.79
CA LEU A 29 6.29 7.56 -9.15
C LEU A 29 4.76 7.66 -9.16
N GLY A 30 4.23 8.34 -10.18
CA GLY A 30 2.78 8.43 -10.40
C GLY A 30 2.18 7.16 -11.01
N ASN A 31 0.87 6.94 -10.79
CA ASN A 31 0.16 5.73 -11.22
C ASN A 31 0.39 5.37 -12.70
N LYS A 32 0.37 6.35 -13.60
CA LYS A 32 0.59 6.16 -15.04
C LYS A 32 1.97 5.57 -15.36
N PHE A 33 3.01 6.04 -14.69
CA PHE A 33 4.37 5.54 -14.87
C PHE A 33 4.50 4.11 -14.31
N VAL A 34 3.98 3.88 -13.10
CA VAL A 34 3.99 2.54 -12.48
C VAL A 34 3.22 1.51 -13.30
N ALA A 35 2.06 1.91 -13.85
CA ALA A 35 1.26 1.08 -14.74
C ALA A 35 2.06 0.64 -15.97
N THR A 36 2.77 1.59 -16.58
CA THR A 36 3.61 1.33 -17.75
C THR A 36 4.78 0.41 -17.40
N GLU A 37 5.48 0.69 -16.30
CA GLU A 37 6.66 -0.08 -15.85
C GLU A 37 6.32 -1.53 -15.51
N LEU A 38 5.16 -1.77 -14.90
CA LEU A 38 4.75 -3.10 -14.43
C LEU A 38 3.80 -3.85 -15.39
N GLY A 39 3.52 -3.29 -16.57
CA GLY A 39 2.56 -3.86 -17.52
C GLY A 39 1.15 -3.99 -16.95
N LEU A 40 0.74 -3.06 -16.09
CA LEU A 40 -0.57 -3.00 -15.45
C LEU A 40 -1.42 -1.88 -16.07
N SER A 41 -2.74 -1.93 -15.88
CA SER A 41 -3.59 -0.76 -16.10
C SER A 41 -3.47 0.22 -14.93
N GLU A 42 -3.70 1.51 -15.20
CA GLU A 42 -3.75 2.53 -14.13
C GLU A 42 -4.81 2.21 -13.07
N GLN A 43 -5.92 1.57 -13.47
CA GLN A 43 -6.96 1.11 -12.55
C GLN A 43 -6.44 -0.01 -11.62
N GLN A 44 -5.66 -0.97 -12.13
CA GLN A 44 -5.05 -2.01 -11.29
C GLN A 44 -4.08 -1.41 -10.28
N VAL A 45 -3.26 -0.44 -10.69
CA VAL A 45 -2.35 0.29 -9.80
C VAL A 45 -3.13 1.04 -8.71
N ALA A 46 -4.20 1.75 -9.10
CA ALA A 46 -5.08 2.44 -8.15
C ALA A 46 -5.73 1.46 -7.16
N ASN A 47 -6.19 0.30 -7.63
CA ASN A 47 -6.78 -0.73 -6.78
C ASN A 47 -5.76 -1.29 -5.77
N PHE A 48 -4.51 -1.56 -6.20
CA PHE A 48 -3.46 -2.02 -5.30
C PHE A 48 -3.12 -0.97 -4.24
N LYS A 49 -3.04 0.30 -4.64
CA LYS A 49 -2.81 1.43 -3.74
C LYS A 49 -3.91 1.55 -2.67
N SER A 50 -5.17 1.49 -3.08
CA SER A 50 -6.31 1.58 -2.16
C SER A 50 -6.38 0.40 -1.19
N ASP A 51 -6.23 -0.85 -1.65
CA ASP A 51 -6.22 -2.04 -0.77
C ASP A 51 -5.08 -1.97 0.27
N PHE A 52 -3.90 -1.51 -0.14
CA PHE A 52 -2.77 -1.32 0.78
C PHE A 52 -3.08 -0.27 1.86
N LEU A 53 -3.60 0.89 1.48
CA LEU A 53 -3.96 1.96 2.41
C LEU A 53 -5.06 1.53 3.38
N ASP A 54 -6.08 0.80 2.91
CA ASP A 54 -7.17 0.33 3.76
C ASP A 54 -6.67 -0.68 4.81
N ARG A 55 -5.78 -1.60 4.41
CA ARG A 55 -5.14 -2.54 5.34
C ARG A 55 -4.21 -1.82 6.32
N LEU A 56 -3.49 -0.80 5.85
CA LEU A 56 -2.64 0.02 6.70
C LEU A 56 -3.47 0.73 7.77
N ARG A 57 -4.52 1.45 7.37
CA ARG A 57 -5.47 2.12 8.28
C ARG A 57 -6.06 1.16 9.31
N LYS A 58 -6.49 -0.04 8.90
CA LYS A 58 -6.98 -1.07 9.82
C LYS A 58 -5.91 -1.51 10.82
N SER A 59 -4.68 -1.73 10.37
CA SER A 59 -3.57 -2.11 11.25
C SER A 59 -3.20 -0.99 12.23
N VAL A 60 -3.27 0.25 11.78
CA VAL A 60 -2.98 1.45 12.57
C VAL A 60 -4.06 1.64 13.63
N ARG A 61 -5.35 1.59 13.27
CA ARG A 61 -6.48 1.64 14.24
C ARG A 61 -6.47 0.50 15.27
N GLY A 62 -6.07 -0.70 14.87
CA GLY A 62 -5.96 -1.85 15.77
C GLY A 62 -4.74 -1.78 16.70
N SER A 63 -3.75 -0.95 16.37
CA SER A 63 -2.69 -0.58 17.29
C SER A 63 -3.25 0.58 18.12
N ARG A 64 -3.22 0.53 19.46
CA ARG A 64 -3.70 1.63 20.32
C ARG A 64 -2.80 2.87 20.17
N LEU A 65 -2.78 3.47 18.98
CA LEU A 65 -2.12 4.72 18.71
C LEU A 65 -2.94 5.81 19.41
N ASN A 66 -2.22 6.64 20.15
CA ASN A 66 -2.82 7.77 20.83
C ASN A 66 -3.49 8.68 19.78
N GLU A 67 -4.77 8.97 19.97
CA GLU A 67 -5.59 9.84 19.10
C GLU A 67 -4.93 11.23 18.92
N ASP A 68 -4.16 11.67 19.90
CA ASP A 68 -3.40 12.93 19.86
C ASP A 68 -2.30 12.96 18.78
N VAL A 69 -1.83 11.80 18.30
CA VAL A 69 -0.68 11.70 17.38
C VAL A 69 -1.13 11.59 15.92
N PHE A 70 -2.34 11.09 15.66
CA PHE A 70 -2.88 10.92 14.31
C PHE A 70 -4.38 11.28 14.22
N PRO A 71 -4.75 12.54 14.48
CA PRO A 71 -6.15 12.99 14.48
C PRO A 71 -6.86 12.75 13.14
N GLU A 72 -6.15 12.84 12.02
CA GLU A 72 -6.67 12.67 10.66
C GLU A 72 -7.14 11.25 10.30
N LEU A 73 -6.96 10.26 11.19
CA LEU A 73 -7.42 8.88 10.98
C LEU A 73 -8.81 8.58 11.56
N TYR A 74 -9.37 9.54 12.31
CA TYR A 74 -10.62 9.43 13.07
C TYR A 74 -11.77 10.30 12.54
N GLU A 75 -11.51 11.20 11.57
CA GLU A 75 -12.55 11.84 10.74
C GLU A 75 -12.97 10.93 9.57
#